data_AF-A0A851GZ31-F1
#
_entry.id   AF-A0A851GZ31-F1
#
_cell.length_a   1.000
_cell.length_b   1.000
_cell.length_c   1.000
_cell.angle_alpha   90.00
_cell.angle_beta   90.00
_cell.angle_gamma   90.00
#
_symmetry.space_group_name_H-M   'P 1'
#
loop_
_entity.id
_entity.type
_entity.pdbx_description
1 polymer ?
#
loop_
_entity_poly.entity_id
_entity_poly.type
_entity_poly.pdbx_seq_one_letter_code
_entity_poly.pdbx_strand_id
1 'polypeptide(L)'
;MPYLFTSESVSEGHPDKVADQISDALIDNFLAFDAQSKVACETLVTTGQVVLAGEVKSKAYLDVQEIARGVIRKIGYTKSEYMFEANSCGILSAIHEQSADINQGVDRKKKEEQGAGDQGMMFGYATNETDDYMPLALDLAHKILIELAALRRENKQIKYLRPDAKSQVTLEYDDNNRPVRIDAIVVSTQHDDFDTEAKMLAKIKSDIINILIPRVKAKYKKYAKLFNNNIKYHINPTGKFVIGGPHGDTGLTGRKIIVDTYGGKGAHGGGAFSGKDPSKVDRSAAYATRHIAKNLVAAGVADEVLVQVSYAIGVAQPTSINVNTYGTAKVNLTDGQIAKIVEGLFDMRPYFIEQRLKLRSPIYSETAAYGHMGRKSEVVTKTFKTPDGKEKNVKVELFTWEKLDYVTKVKKAFGLK
;
A
#
# COMPACT_ATOMS: atom_id res chain seq x y z
N MET A 1 -3.87 30.40 6.02
CA MET A 1 -4.28 30.15 7.41
C MET A 1 -3.69 28.82 7.83
N PRO A 2 -3.10 28.73 9.03
CA PRO A 2 -2.64 27.45 9.56
C PRO A 2 -3.82 26.49 9.64
N TYR A 3 -3.57 25.22 9.36
CA TYR A 3 -4.62 24.21 9.28
C TYR A 3 -4.17 22.86 9.85
N LEU A 4 -5.13 22.04 10.24
CA LEU A 4 -4.89 20.68 10.69
C LEU A 4 -5.18 19.71 9.54
N PHE A 5 -4.28 18.75 9.33
CA PHE A 5 -4.47 17.66 8.38
C PHE A 5 -4.24 16.32 9.06
N THR A 6 -5.11 15.37 8.78
CA THR A 6 -5.13 14.07 9.44
C THR A 6 -5.02 12.96 8.41
N SER A 7 -4.14 12.00 8.68
CA SER A 7 -4.08 10.73 7.96
C SER A 7 -4.13 9.57 8.94
N GLU A 8 -4.54 8.40 8.46
CA GLU A 8 -4.63 7.18 9.24
C GLU A 8 -4.02 5.98 8.53
N SER A 9 -3.76 4.93 9.32
CA SER A 9 -3.29 3.64 8.84
C SER A 9 -3.93 2.52 9.65
N VAL A 10 -3.89 1.31 9.11
CA VAL A 10 -4.28 0.09 9.79
C VAL A 10 -3.15 -0.94 9.71
N SER A 11 -3.11 -1.88 10.66
CA SER A 11 -2.07 -2.90 10.73
C SER A 11 -2.30 -4.00 9.70
N GLU A 12 -1.30 -4.84 9.51
CA GLU A 12 -1.44 -6.11 8.76
C GLU A 12 -2.50 -7.06 9.34
N GLY A 13 -2.93 -6.85 10.59
CA GLY A 13 -3.96 -7.65 11.24
C GLY A 13 -5.38 -7.12 11.02
N HIS A 14 -5.55 -5.91 10.50
CA HIS A 14 -6.87 -5.38 10.18
C HIS A 14 -7.58 -6.26 9.14
N PRO A 15 -8.89 -6.56 9.27
CA PRO A 15 -9.60 -7.48 8.37
C PRO A 15 -9.43 -7.17 6.88
N ASP A 16 -9.63 -5.91 6.47
CA ASP A 16 -9.39 -5.50 5.08
C ASP A 16 -7.94 -5.75 4.63
N LYS A 17 -6.96 -5.58 5.52
CA LYS A 17 -5.56 -5.86 5.21
C LYS A 17 -5.21 -7.34 5.24
N VAL A 18 -5.93 -8.15 5.98
CA VAL A 18 -5.87 -9.62 5.85
C VAL A 18 -6.32 -10.00 4.44
N ALA A 19 -7.44 -9.45 3.97
CA ALA A 19 -7.96 -9.70 2.62
C ALA A 19 -6.98 -9.25 1.51
N ASP A 20 -6.45 -8.02 1.59
CA ASP A 20 -5.44 -7.52 0.63
C ASP A 20 -4.19 -8.41 0.58
N GLN A 21 -3.66 -8.81 1.75
CA GLN A 21 -2.47 -9.66 1.82
C GLN A 21 -2.70 -11.07 1.26
N ILE A 22 -3.88 -11.65 1.47
CA ILE A 22 -4.24 -12.94 0.87
C ILE A 22 -4.34 -12.79 -0.66
N SER A 23 -5.05 -11.78 -1.13
CA SER A 23 -5.19 -11.49 -2.56
C SER A 23 -3.82 -11.31 -3.24
N ASP A 24 -2.88 -10.58 -2.64
CA ASP A 24 -1.55 -10.38 -3.22
C ASP A 24 -0.60 -11.57 -3.06
N ALA A 25 -0.78 -12.40 -2.04
CA ALA A 25 -0.06 -13.66 -1.95
C ALA A 25 -0.44 -14.61 -3.08
N LEU A 26 -1.72 -14.62 -3.51
CA LEU A 26 -2.15 -15.37 -4.68
C LEU A 26 -1.50 -14.81 -5.96
N ILE A 27 -1.48 -13.49 -6.12
CA ILE A 27 -0.79 -12.85 -7.27
C ILE A 27 0.67 -13.26 -7.34
N ASP A 28 1.39 -13.20 -6.22
CA ASP A 28 2.80 -13.57 -6.16
C ASP A 28 3.02 -15.02 -6.55
N ASN A 29 2.20 -15.95 -6.04
CA ASN A 29 2.34 -17.36 -6.40
C ASN A 29 2.02 -17.59 -7.89
N PHE A 30 0.97 -16.97 -8.44
CA PHE A 30 0.65 -17.09 -9.86
C PHE A 30 1.80 -16.56 -10.72
N LEU A 31 2.34 -15.38 -10.43
CA LEU A 31 3.44 -14.79 -11.20
C LEU A 31 4.78 -15.50 -11.00
N ALA A 32 4.99 -16.14 -9.85
CA ALA A 32 6.18 -16.93 -9.60
C ALA A 32 6.22 -18.16 -10.52
N PHE A 33 5.10 -18.84 -10.75
CA PHE A 33 5.04 -20.06 -11.57
C PHE A 33 4.68 -19.80 -13.04
N ASP A 34 3.87 -18.77 -13.31
CA ASP A 34 3.51 -18.30 -14.64
C ASP A 34 3.49 -16.77 -14.69
N ALA A 35 4.57 -16.19 -15.19
CA ALA A 35 4.71 -14.74 -15.30
C ALA A 35 3.67 -14.09 -16.23
N GLN A 36 2.98 -14.85 -17.09
CA GLN A 36 1.94 -14.34 -17.98
C GLN A 36 0.53 -14.40 -17.36
N SER A 37 0.41 -14.88 -16.11
CA SER A 37 -0.87 -15.00 -15.41
C SER A 37 -1.66 -13.69 -15.44
N LYS A 38 -2.94 -13.79 -15.78
CA LYS A 38 -3.92 -12.72 -15.61
C LYS A 38 -4.78 -13.06 -14.40
N VAL A 39 -4.83 -12.14 -13.44
CA VAL A 39 -5.43 -12.40 -12.14
C VAL A 39 -6.21 -11.17 -11.67
N ALA A 40 -7.41 -11.42 -11.19
CA ALA A 40 -8.28 -10.51 -10.47
C ALA A 40 -8.92 -11.30 -9.31
N CYS A 41 -8.21 -11.42 -8.19
CA CYS A 41 -8.65 -12.18 -7.02
C CYS A 41 -9.13 -11.26 -5.90
N GLU A 42 -10.39 -11.42 -5.52
CA GLU A 42 -11.00 -10.74 -4.40
C GLU A 42 -11.06 -11.68 -3.19
N THR A 43 -10.80 -11.14 -2.00
CA THR A 43 -10.87 -11.88 -0.75
C THR A 43 -11.87 -11.21 0.17
N LEU A 44 -12.77 -12.01 0.75
CA LEU A 44 -13.59 -11.64 1.89
C LEU A 44 -13.15 -12.46 3.10
N VAL A 45 -12.98 -11.80 4.24
CA VAL A 45 -12.70 -12.45 5.53
C VAL A 45 -13.76 -12.05 6.54
N THR A 46 -14.25 -13.01 7.30
CA THR A 46 -15.23 -12.79 8.38
C THR A 46 -15.04 -13.84 9.47
N THR A 47 -15.95 -13.90 10.45
CA THR A 47 -15.88 -14.84 11.57
C THR A 47 -15.66 -16.27 11.07
N GLY A 48 -14.50 -16.85 11.39
CA GLY A 48 -14.16 -18.23 11.05
C GLY A 48 -14.06 -18.56 9.55
N GLN A 49 -14.11 -17.58 8.64
CA GLN A 49 -14.22 -17.84 7.21
C GLN A 49 -13.39 -16.90 6.33
N VAL A 50 -12.84 -17.47 5.27
CA VAL A 50 -12.24 -16.77 4.12
C VAL A 50 -12.95 -17.22 2.85
N VAL A 51 -13.33 -16.29 2.00
CA VAL A 51 -13.88 -16.53 0.67
C VAL A 51 -12.93 -15.91 -0.36
N LEU A 52 -12.40 -16.75 -1.24
CA LEU A 52 -11.57 -16.36 -2.37
C LEU A 52 -12.42 -16.42 -3.63
N ALA A 53 -12.54 -15.32 -4.37
CA ALA A 53 -13.34 -15.24 -5.58
C ALA A 53 -12.62 -14.43 -6.67
N GLY A 54 -13.18 -14.45 -7.89
CA GLY A 54 -12.70 -13.67 -9.02
C GLY A 54 -12.09 -14.53 -10.12
N GLU A 55 -11.34 -13.88 -11.01
CA GLU A 55 -10.94 -14.46 -12.29
C GLU A 55 -9.43 -14.72 -12.38
N VAL A 56 -9.07 -15.93 -12.81
CA VAL A 56 -7.69 -16.31 -13.09
C VAL A 56 -7.58 -16.94 -14.46
N LYS A 57 -6.58 -16.52 -15.23
CA LYS A 57 -6.08 -17.21 -16.41
C LYS A 57 -4.59 -17.44 -16.23
N SER A 58 -4.21 -18.68 -15.95
CA SER A 58 -2.83 -19.07 -15.65
C SER A 58 -2.60 -20.53 -16.04
N LYS A 59 -1.35 -20.88 -16.34
CA LYS A 59 -0.90 -22.28 -16.44
C LYS A 59 -0.51 -22.87 -15.08
N ALA A 60 -0.39 -22.03 -14.05
CA ALA A 60 -0.01 -22.47 -12.72
C ALA A 60 -1.21 -23.07 -11.98
N TYR A 61 -0.97 -24.20 -11.31
CA TYR A 61 -1.91 -24.78 -10.36
C TYR A 61 -1.39 -24.53 -8.93
N LEU A 62 -2.22 -23.91 -8.10
CA LEU A 62 -1.86 -23.47 -6.75
C LEU A 62 -2.81 -24.05 -5.71
N ASP A 63 -2.28 -24.35 -4.53
CA ASP A 63 -3.10 -24.59 -3.34
C ASP A 63 -3.44 -23.24 -2.70
N VAL A 64 -4.53 -22.64 -3.17
CA VAL A 64 -5.00 -21.33 -2.70
C VAL A 64 -5.38 -21.34 -1.22
N GLN A 65 -5.77 -22.50 -0.68
CA GLN A 65 -6.11 -22.63 0.73
C GLN A 65 -4.84 -22.56 1.58
N GLU A 66 -3.82 -23.33 1.25
CA GLU A 66 -2.56 -23.32 2.00
C GLU A 66 -1.84 -21.96 1.91
N ILE A 67 -1.91 -21.29 0.75
CA ILE A 67 -1.40 -19.92 0.60
C ILE A 67 -2.11 -18.96 1.57
N ALA A 68 -3.45 -18.97 1.60
CA ALA A 68 -4.23 -18.13 2.51
C ALA A 68 -3.92 -18.45 3.98
N ARG A 69 -3.85 -19.74 4.36
CA ARG A 69 -3.43 -20.15 5.73
C ARG A 69 -2.03 -19.65 6.07
N GLY A 70 -1.09 -19.73 5.13
CA GLY A 70 0.26 -19.19 5.27
C GLY A 70 0.28 -17.69 5.60
N VAL A 71 -0.53 -16.90 4.88
CA VAL A 71 -0.68 -15.46 5.15
C VAL A 71 -1.27 -15.20 6.54
N ILE A 72 -2.35 -15.90 6.91
CA ILE A 72 -3.01 -15.75 8.21
C ILE A 72 -2.04 -16.08 9.37
N ARG A 73 -1.24 -17.15 9.23
CA ARG A 73 -0.16 -17.48 10.20
C ARG A 73 0.89 -16.38 10.30
N LYS A 74 1.35 -15.86 9.16
CA LYS A 74 2.38 -14.80 9.12
C LYS A 74 1.90 -13.51 9.81
N ILE A 75 0.64 -13.15 9.66
CA ILE A 75 0.00 -12.01 10.34
C ILE A 75 -0.04 -12.24 11.85
N GLY A 76 -0.28 -13.49 12.28
CA GLY A 76 -0.28 -13.89 13.70
C GLY A 76 -1.64 -14.29 14.25
N TYR A 77 -2.61 -14.59 13.38
CA TYR A 77 -3.88 -15.21 13.75
C TYR A 77 -3.69 -16.72 13.92
N THR A 78 -3.09 -17.10 15.05
CA THR A 78 -2.64 -18.49 15.35
C THR A 78 -3.24 -19.06 16.62
N LYS A 79 -4.26 -18.42 17.19
CA LYS A 79 -4.94 -18.87 18.40
C LYS A 79 -6.45 -18.83 18.20
N SER A 80 -7.15 -19.88 18.65
CA SER A 80 -8.61 -19.97 18.58
C SER A 80 -9.32 -18.89 19.39
N GLU A 81 -8.70 -18.37 20.46
CA GLU A 81 -9.22 -17.27 21.28
C GLU A 81 -9.42 -15.95 20.50
N TYR A 82 -8.81 -15.83 19.31
CA TYR A 82 -9.01 -14.69 18.42
C TYR A 82 -10.24 -14.86 17.51
N MET A 83 -10.90 -16.03 17.56
CA MET A 83 -12.08 -16.41 16.76
C MET A 83 -11.87 -16.36 15.23
N PHE A 84 -10.62 -16.14 14.80
CA PHE A 84 -10.12 -16.28 13.46
C PHE A 84 -8.68 -16.79 13.56
N GLU A 85 -8.44 -18.00 13.06
CA GLU A 85 -7.19 -18.72 13.21
C GLU A 85 -6.86 -19.51 11.94
N ALA A 86 -5.59 -19.55 11.58
CA ALA A 86 -5.14 -20.05 10.30
C ALA A 86 -5.43 -21.53 10.04
N ASN A 87 -5.42 -22.39 11.05
CA ASN A 87 -5.62 -23.83 10.87
C ASN A 87 -7.11 -24.23 10.95
N SER A 88 -7.93 -23.49 11.69
CA SER A 88 -9.34 -23.82 11.92
C SER A 88 -10.32 -23.04 11.04
N CYS A 89 -9.93 -21.90 10.44
CA CYS A 89 -10.84 -21.15 9.57
C CYS A 89 -11.21 -21.96 8.32
N GLY A 90 -12.48 -21.85 7.90
CA GLY A 90 -12.96 -22.37 6.64
C GLY A 90 -12.48 -21.48 5.49
N ILE A 91 -11.99 -22.09 4.41
CA ILE A 91 -11.55 -21.37 3.21
C ILE A 91 -12.34 -21.90 2.02
N LEU A 92 -13.19 -21.04 1.47
CA LEU A 92 -13.97 -21.32 0.27
C LEU A 92 -13.28 -20.68 -0.93
N SER A 93 -13.11 -21.43 -2.02
CA SER A 93 -12.66 -20.88 -3.30
C SER A 93 -13.79 -20.95 -4.31
N ALA A 94 -14.10 -19.81 -4.91
CA ALA A 94 -15.02 -19.63 -6.03
C ALA A 94 -14.30 -18.92 -7.21
N ILE A 95 -12.99 -19.14 -7.33
CA ILE A 95 -12.18 -18.62 -8.44
C ILE A 95 -12.54 -19.36 -9.74
N HIS A 96 -12.75 -18.62 -10.83
CA HIS A 96 -13.07 -19.17 -12.15
C HIS A 96 -12.20 -18.56 -13.26
N GLU A 97 -12.34 -19.04 -14.49
CA GLU A 97 -11.62 -18.48 -15.63
C GLU A 97 -12.14 -17.09 -16.02
N GLN A 98 -11.24 -16.24 -16.54
CA GLN A 98 -11.59 -14.91 -17.04
C GLN A 98 -12.39 -14.99 -18.35
N SER A 99 -13.39 -14.12 -18.50
CA SER A 99 -14.20 -14.00 -19.73
C SER A 99 -13.35 -13.87 -21.01
N ALA A 100 -13.74 -14.60 -22.05
CA ALA A 100 -13.10 -14.53 -23.36
C ALA A 100 -13.28 -13.17 -24.05
N ASP A 101 -14.39 -12.47 -23.80
CA ASP A 101 -14.70 -11.18 -24.43
C ASP A 101 -13.79 -10.05 -23.93
N ILE A 102 -13.45 -10.07 -22.62
CA ILE A 102 -12.49 -9.12 -22.03
C ILE A 102 -11.08 -9.37 -22.59
N ASN A 103 -10.73 -10.64 -22.81
CA ASN A 103 -9.40 -11.00 -23.32
C ASN A 103 -9.12 -10.45 -24.73
N GLN A 104 -10.14 -10.34 -25.59
CA GLN A 104 -9.96 -9.86 -26.98
C GLN A 104 -9.50 -8.40 -27.06
N GLY A 105 -9.92 -7.55 -26.11
CA GLY A 105 -9.53 -6.13 -26.07
C GLY A 105 -8.15 -5.88 -25.48
N VAL A 106 -7.68 -6.80 -24.63
CA VAL A 106 -6.41 -6.67 -23.89
C VAL A 106 -5.27 -7.34 -24.64
N ASP A 107 -5.48 -8.56 -25.15
CA ASP A 107 -4.45 -9.32 -25.83
C ASP A 107 -4.46 -9.02 -27.34
N ARG A 108 -3.45 -8.28 -27.81
CA ARG A 108 -3.30 -7.89 -29.21
C ARG A 108 -2.16 -8.65 -29.87
N LYS A 109 -2.19 -8.74 -31.20
CA LYS A 109 -1.13 -9.39 -31.99
C LYS A 109 0.28 -8.85 -31.68
N LYS A 110 0.39 -7.54 -31.41
CA LYS A 110 1.61 -6.90 -30.93
C LYS A 110 1.45 -6.55 -29.45
N LYS A 111 2.43 -6.95 -28.63
CA LYS A 111 2.39 -6.74 -27.18
C LYS A 111 2.39 -5.26 -26.80
N GLU A 112 3.06 -4.43 -27.60
CA GLU A 112 3.15 -2.98 -27.44
C GLU A 112 1.81 -2.27 -27.63
N GLU A 113 0.86 -2.93 -28.30
CA GLU A 113 -0.49 -2.44 -28.51
C GLU A 113 -1.49 -2.97 -27.47
N GLN A 114 -1.02 -3.71 -26.44
CA GLN A 114 -1.85 -4.17 -25.32
C GLN A 114 -2.63 -2.99 -24.74
N GLY A 115 -3.96 -3.11 -24.79
CA GLY A 115 -4.89 -2.12 -24.26
C GLY A 115 -4.95 -2.13 -22.73
N ALA A 116 -5.53 -1.07 -22.16
CA ALA A 116 -5.89 -1.07 -20.76
C ALA A 116 -6.93 -2.17 -20.46
N GLY A 117 -6.75 -2.88 -19.34
CA GLY A 117 -7.66 -3.95 -18.92
C GLY A 117 -9.07 -3.48 -18.56
N ASP A 118 -9.21 -2.20 -18.22
CA ASP A 118 -10.46 -1.52 -17.91
C ASP A 118 -10.31 -0.01 -18.19
N GLN A 119 -11.42 0.73 -18.21
CA GLN A 119 -11.38 2.18 -18.11
C GLN A 119 -10.99 2.61 -16.70
N GLY A 120 -10.43 3.81 -16.55
CA GLY A 120 -10.19 4.36 -15.23
C GLY A 120 -9.30 5.58 -15.21
N MET A 121 -9.10 6.12 -14.02
CA MET A 121 -8.19 7.22 -13.74
C MET A 121 -7.29 6.87 -12.57
N MET A 122 -6.02 7.23 -12.63
CA MET A 122 -5.03 6.90 -11.62
C MET A 122 -4.22 8.14 -11.27
N PHE A 123 -3.80 8.22 -10.01
CA PHE A 123 -3.10 9.37 -9.47
C PHE A 123 -1.77 8.97 -8.83
N GLY A 124 -0.74 9.74 -9.17
CA GLY A 124 0.58 9.70 -8.60
C GLY A 124 0.83 10.98 -7.83
N TYR A 125 1.32 10.89 -6.61
CA TYR A 125 1.61 12.06 -5.80
C TYR A 125 3.00 11.97 -5.18
N ALA A 126 3.66 13.12 -5.05
CA ALA A 126 4.91 13.26 -4.32
C ALA A 126 5.03 14.66 -3.72
N THR A 127 5.66 14.75 -2.55
CA THR A 127 5.98 16.00 -1.85
C THR A 127 7.35 15.87 -1.20
N ASN A 128 8.09 16.96 -1.04
CA ASN A 128 9.40 16.95 -0.38
C ASN A 128 9.32 16.90 1.17
N GLU A 129 8.13 16.76 1.76
CA GLU A 129 7.94 16.70 3.22
C GLU A 129 8.75 15.56 3.87
N THR A 130 8.92 14.43 3.17
CA THR A 130 9.74 13.30 3.63
C THR A 130 10.83 12.89 2.66
N ASP A 131 11.84 12.14 3.17
CA ASP A 131 12.95 11.64 2.36
C ASP A 131 12.48 10.61 1.31
N ASP A 132 11.36 9.95 1.58
CA ASP A 132 10.69 9.03 0.65
C ASP A 132 9.65 9.73 -0.24
N TYR A 133 9.59 11.06 -0.19
CA TYR A 133 8.67 11.91 -0.94
C TYR A 133 7.17 11.65 -0.70
N MET A 134 6.81 11.38 0.55
CA MET A 134 5.45 11.05 0.99
C MET A 134 4.86 12.15 1.88
N PRO A 135 3.52 12.28 1.95
CA PRO A 135 2.85 13.05 3.00
C PRO A 135 3.30 12.59 4.39
N LEU A 136 3.76 13.52 5.23
CA LEU A 136 4.33 13.18 6.53
C LEU A 136 3.30 12.58 7.51
N ALA A 137 2.03 13.03 7.45
CA ALA A 137 0.98 12.52 8.33
C ALA A 137 0.73 11.02 8.11
N LEU A 138 0.59 10.59 6.85
CA LEU A 138 0.42 9.18 6.51
C LEU A 138 1.68 8.37 6.86
N ASP A 139 2.86 8.88 6.50
CA ASP A 139 4.11 8.17 6.79
C ASP A 139 4.21 7.89 8.29
N LEU A 140 4.02 8.90 9.16
CA LEU A 140 4.01 8.69 10.61
C LEU A 140 2.94 7.67 11.06
N ALA A 141 1.72 7.71 10.49
CA ALA A 141 0.68 6.75 10.83
C ALA A 141 1.11 5.30 10.49
N HIS A 142 1.70 5.06 9.31
CA HIS A 142 2.26 3.75 8.95
C HIS A 142 3.37 3.32 9.91
N LYS A 143 4.31 4.20 10.23
CA LYS A 143 5.48 3.86 11.06
C LYS A 143 5.08 3.52 12.49
N ILE A 144 4.08 4.18 13.06
CA ILE A 144 3.51 3.81 14.35
C ILE A 144 3.06 2.35 14.35
N LEU A 145 2.38 1.88 13.29
CA LEU A 145 1.87 0.51 13.24
C LEU A 145 2.93 -0.52 12.87
N ILE A 146 3.91 -0.16 12.04
CA ILE A 146 5.08 -1.02 11.76
C ILE A 146 5.83 -1.30 13.07
N GLU A 147 6.07 -0.26 13.87
CA GLU A 147 6.74 -0.40 15.17
C GLU A 147 5.90 -1.14 16.20
N LEU A 148 4.57 -0.94 16.22
CA LEU A 148 3.66 -1.69 17.08
C LEU A 148 3.63 -3.18 16.70
N ALA A 149 3.61 -3.51 15.41
CA ALA A 149 3.69 -4.89 14.93
C ALA A 149 5.05 -5.53 15.26
N ALA A 150 6.15 -4.77 15.22
CA ALA A 150 7.46 -5.24 15.67
C ALA A 150 7.45 -5.57 17.18
N LEU A 151 6.93 -4.66 18.02
CA LEU A 151 6.77 -4.88 19.46
C LEU A 151 5.94 -6.12 19.78
N ARG A 152 4.83 -6.32 19.05
CA ARG A 152 3.99 -7.52 19.17
C ARG A 152 4.78 -8.80 18.86
N ARG A 153 5.52 -8.83 17.75
CA ARG A 153 6.31 -10.00 17.34
C ARG A 153 7.50 -10.27 18.25
N GLU A 154 8.14 -9.21 18.76
CA GLU A 154 9.20 -9.32 19.77
C GLU A 154 8.68 -10.00 21.04
N ASN A 155 7.40 -9.78 21.40
CA ASN A 155 6.71 -10.36 22.55
C ASN A 155 7.51 -10.25 23.87
N LYS A 156 8.15 -9.11 24.07
CA LYS A 156 9.04 -8.84 25.21
C LYS A 156 8.51 -7.74 26.12
N GLN A 157 8.52 -6.50 25.63
CA GLN A 157 8.15 -5.32 26.42
C GLN A 157 6.62 -5.17 26.56
N ILE A 158 5.88 -5.53 25.51
CA ILE A 158 4.41 -5.48 25.48
C ILE A 158 3.91 -6.84 24.98
N LYS A 159 3.40 -7.67 25.90
CA LYS A 159 3.10 -9.10 25.62
C LYS A 159 1.64 -9.40 25.29
N TYR A 160 0.75 -8.43 25.53
CA TYR A 160 -0.69 -8.62 25.37
C TYR A 160 -1.21 -8.20 23.98
N LEU A 161 -0.34 -7.75 23.06
CA LEU A 161 -0.77 -7.22 21.77
C LEU A 161 -1.28 -8.33 20.85
N ARG A 162 -2.41 -8.07 20.20
CA ARG A 162 -2.99 -8.92 19.14
C ARG A 162 -2.79 -8.27 17.76
N PRO A 163 -3.04 -8.98 16.65
CA PRO A 163 -2.69 -8.49 15.31
C PRO A 163 -3.41 -7.20 14.88
N ASP A 164 -4.69 -7.02 15.19
CA ASP A 164 -5.50 -5.89 14.70
C ASP A 164 -5.14 -4.58 15.43
N ALA A 165 -4.81 -3.54 14.67
CA ALA A 165 -4.51 -2.22 15.20
C ALA A 165 -4.73 -1.11 14.15
N LYS A 166 -4.96 0.11 14.64
CA LYS A 166 -5.23 1.32 13.86
C LYS A 166 -4.44 2.48 14.44
N SER A 167 -3.96 3.38 13.58
CA SER A 167 -3.28 4.61 13.98
C SER A 167 -3.82 5.79 13.20
N GLN A 168 -3.80 6.97 13.82
CA GLN A 168 -4.14 8.22 13.16
C GLN A 168 -3.21 9.31 13.68
N VAL A 169 -2.75 10.18 12.78
CA VAL A 169 -1.84 11.29 13.10
C VAL A 169 -2.41 12.56 12.49
N THR A 170 -2.54 13.59 13.34
CA THR A 170 -2.95 14.93 12.93
C THR A 170 -1.76 15.86 13.04
N LEU A 171 -1.40 16.51 11.94
CA LEU A 171 -0.34 17.53 11.88
C LEU A 171 -0.95 18.91 11.73
N GLU A 172 -0.32 19.89 12.38
CA GLU A 172 -0.55 21.31 12.10
C GLU A 172 0.41 21.79 11.02
N TYR A 173 -0.13 22.47 10.01
CA TYR A 173 0.60 23.10 8.92
C TYR A 173 0.55 24.63 9.03
N ASP A 174 1.66 25.30 8.72
CA ASP A 174 1.73 26.78 8.67
C ASP A 174 1.16 27.35 7.34
N ASP A 175 1.15 28.67 7.22
CA ASP A 175 0.70 29.39 6.01
C ASP A 175 1.54 29.09 4.76
N ASN A 176 2.73 28.52 4.92
CA ASN A 176 3.61 28.10 3.84
C ASN A 176 3.49 26.59 3.57
N ASN A 177 2.43 25.94 4.06
CA ASN A 177 2.17 24.51 3.87
C ASN A 177 3.26 23.59 4.45
N ARG A 178 3.93 24.01 5.54
CA ARG A 178 4.97 23.20 6.20
C ARG A 178 4.47 22.60 7.51
N PRO A 179 4.77 21.33 7.83
CA PRO A 179 4.38 20.71 9.09
C PRO A 179 5.15 21.34 10.27
N VAL A 180 4.41 21.81 11.28
CA VAL A 180 4.94 22.55 12.44
C VAL A 180 4.99 21.68 13.68
N ARG A 181 3.93 20.90 13.95
CA ARG A 181 3.85 19.99 15.10
C ARG A 181 2.82 18.88 14.88
N ILE A 182 2.93 17.81 15.68
CA ILE A 182 1.85 16.83 15.84
C ILE A 182 0.83 17.41 16.84
N ASP A 183 -0.43 17.53 16.43
CA ASP A 183 -1.52 17.95 17.32
C ASP A 183 -2.11 16.76 18.09
N ALA A 184 -2.38 15.66 17.39
CA ALA A 184 -3.00 14.48 17.98
C ALA A 184 -2.46 13.17 17.41
N ILE A 185 -2.39 12.15 18.26
CA ILE A 185 -2.11 10.77 17.89
C ILE A 185 -3.20 9.88 18.46
N VAL A 186 -3.84 9.10 17.59
CA VAL A 186 -4.76 8.02 17.97
C VAL A 186 -4.07 6.69 17.74
N VAL A 187 -4.13 5.78 18.72
CA VAL A 187 -3.75 4.38 18.55
C VAL A 187 -4.82 3.51 19.17
N SER A 188 -5.44 2.66 18.35
CA SER A 188 -6.34 1.61 18.82
C SER A 188 -5.69 0.27 18.52
N THR A 189 -5.37 -0.51 19.54
CA THR A 189 -4.72 -1.81 19.38
C THR A 189 -5.52 -2.89 20.07
N GLN A 190 -5.72 -3.99 19.36
CA GLN A 190 -6.32 -5.19 19.92
C GLN A 190 -5.38 -5.79 20.96
N HIS A 191 -5.95 -6.34 22.04
CA HIS A 191 -5.18 -6.87 23.16
C HIS A 191 -5.84 -8.10 23.81
N ASP A 192 -5.06 -8.83 24.60
CA ASP A 192 -5.57 -9.89 25.48
C ASP A 192 -6.46 -9.34 26.61
N ASP A 193 -7.35 -10.17 27.15
CA ASP A 193 -8.22 -9.84 28.29
C ASP A 193 -7.52 -10.17 29.62
N PHE A 194 -6.48 -9.39 29.97
CA PHE A 194 -5.53 -9.75 31.03
C PHE A 194 -5.81 -9.11 32.41
N ASP A 195 -6.74 -8.16 32.50
CA ASP A 195 -7.12 -7.48 33.74
C ASP A 195 -8.49 -6.80 33.58
N THR A 196 -8.95 -6.09 34.60
CA THR A 196 -10.09 -5.14 34.52
C THR A 196 -9.86 -4.07 33.46
N GLU A 197 -10.93 -3.61 32.82
CA GLU A 197 -10.87 -2.64 31.71
C GLU A 197 -10.08 -1.38 32.06
N ALA A 198 -10.32 -0.80 33.24
CA ALA A 198 -9.62 0.41 33.69
C ALA A 198 -8.09 0.20 33.81
N LYS A 199 -7.65 -0.95 34.33
CA LYS A 199 -6.23 -1.28 34.46
C LYS A 199 -5.59 -1.61 33.12
N MET A 200 -6.29 -2.34 32.25
CA MET A 200 -5.83 -2.61 30.88
C MET A 200 -5.63 -1.30 30.12
N LEU A 201 -6.63 -0.42 30.12
CA LEU A 201 -6.56 0.87 29.43
C LEU A 201 -5.40 1.74 29.94
N ALA A 202 -5.22 1.83 31.26
CA ALA A 202 -4.11 2.58 31.85
C ALA A 202 -2.74 2.00 31.45
N LYS A 203 -2.59 0.66 31.47
CA LYS A 203 -1.36 -0.01 31.05
C LYS A 203 -1.07 0.20 29.57
N ILE A 204 -2.08 0.02 28.71
CA ILE A 204 -1.97 0.21 27.26
C ILE A 204 -1.58 1.66 26.94
N LYS A 205 -2.25 2.62 27.57
CA LYS A 205 -1.91 4.04 27.40
C LYS A 205 -0.47 4.33 27.79
N SER A 206 -0.02 3.83 28.95
CA SER A 206 1.36 3.99 29.40
C SER A 206 2.36 3.36 28.42
N ASP A 207 2.12 2.13 27.98
CA ASP A 207 3.04 1.42 27.09
C ASP A 207 3.15 2.08 25.71
N ILE A 208 2.02 2.53 25.15
CA ILE A 208 2.05 3.24 23.87
C ILE A 208 2.84 4.55 23.99
N ILE A 209 2.57 5.35 25.03
CA ILE A 209 3.23 6.66 25.19
C ILE A 209 4.70 6.52 25.58
N ASN A 210 5.06 5.56 26.44
CA ASN A 210 6.39 5.45 27.04
C ASN A 210 7.31 4.44 26.33
N ILE A 211 6.78 3.58 25.45
CA ILE A 211 7.55 2.56 24.72
C ILE A 211 7.42 2.75 23.21
N LEU A 212 6.20 2.71 22.67
CA LEU A 212 5.98 2.79 21.22
C LEU A 212 6.41 4.15 20.65
N ILE A 213 5.88 5.25 21.19
CA ILE A 213 6.13 6.59 20.66
C ILE A 213 7.63 6.96 20.72
N PRO A 214 8.38 6.69 21.82
CA PRO A 214 9.82 6.91 21.84
C PRO A 214 10.58 6.08 20.82
N ARG A 215 10.19 4.81 20.57
CA ARG A 215 10.79 3.99 19.51
C ARG A 215 10.58 4.61 18.13
N VAL A 216 9.36 5.08 17.83
CA VAL A 216 9.06 5.77 16.57
C VAL A 216 9.90 7.05 16.45
N LYS A 217 9.89 7.91 17.48
CA LYS A 217 10.68 9.17 17.51
C LYS A 217 12.18 8.92 17.31
N ALA A 218 12.73 7.86 17.91
CA ALA A 218 14.14 7.51 17.80
C ALA A 218 14.54 7.06 16.39
N LYS A 219 13.65 6.38 15.65
CA LYS A 219 13.85 6.00 14.24
C LYS A 219 13.62 7.17 13.29
N TYR A 220 12.78 8.13 13.66
CA TYR A 220 12.38 9.28 12.84
C TYR A 220 13.00 10.61 13.32
N LYS A 221 14.33 10.62 13.54
CA LYS A 221 15.05 11.75 14.14
C LYS A 221 14.83 13.10 13.44
N LYS A 222 14.74 13.10 12.11
CA LYS A 222 14.50 14.30 11.29
C LYS A 222 13.22 15.05 11.71
N TYR A 223 12.20 14.32 12.16
CA TYR A 223 10.90 14.85 12.59
C TYR A 223 10.73 14.85 14.11
N ALA A 224 11.78 14.54 14.88
CA ALA A 224 11.70 14.47 16.33
C ALA A 224 11.22 15.78 16.98
N LYS A 225 11.46 16.92 16.33
CA LYS A 225 10.97 18.25 16.76
C LYS A 225 9.44 18.40 16.70
N LEU A 226 8.76 17.62 15.85
CA LEU A 226 7.30 17.65 15.77
C LEU A 226 6.64 16.93 16.97
N PHE A 227 7.38 15.99 17.59
CA PHE A 227 6.99 15.31 18.82
C PHE A 227 7.21 16.22 20.04
N ASN A 228 6.24 17.11 20.25
CA ASN A 228 6.21 18.14 21.28
C ASN A 228 5.51 17.64 22.57
N ASN A 229 5.48 18.49 23.61
CA ASN A 229 4.89 18.14 24.92
C ASN A 229 3.36 18.28 24.98
N ASN A 230 2.71 18.82 23.94
CA ASN A 230 1.29 19.14 23.90
C ASN A 230 0.51 18.24 22.92
N ILE A 231 0.99 17.01 22.67
CA ILE A 231 0.28 16.05 21.81
C ILE A 231 -0.93 15.48 22.55
N LYS A 232 -2.10 15.52 21.91
CA LYS A 232 -3.30 14.85 22.40
C LYS A 232 -3.22 13.35 22.06
N TYR A 233 -3.06 12.51 23.07
CA TYR A 233 -3.03 11.06 22.90
C TYR A 233 -4.40 10.43 23.17
N HIS A 234 -4.94 9.77 22.15
CA HIS A 234 -6.16 8.97 22.23
C HIS A 234 -5.79 7.48 22.08
N ILE A 235 -5.56 6.80 23.21
CA ILE A 235 -5.14 5.40 23.22
C ILE A 235 -6.31 4.52 23.65
N ASN A 236 -6.71 3.59 22.78
CA ASN A 236 -7.91 2.75 22.92
C ASN A 236 -9.13 3.54 23.47
N PRO A 237 -9.56 4.62 22.78
CA PRO A 237 -10.57 5.53 23.30
C PRO A 237 -11.94 4.88 23.58
N THR A 238 -12.22 3.73 22.99
CA THR A 238 -13.44 2.93 23.23
C THR A 238 -13.39 2.12 24.53
N GLY A 239 -12.26 2.14 25.24
CA GLY A 239 -12.03 1.29 26.41
C GLY A 239 -11.46 -0.07 26.02
N LYS A 240 -12.33 -1.08 25.89
CA LYS A 240 -11.94 -2.47 25.63
C LYS A 240 -11.84 -2.78 24.13
N PHE A 241 -10.73 -3.37 23.69
CA PHE A 241 -10.55 -3.88 22.31
C PHE A 241 -9.95 -5.30 22.33
N VAL A 242 -10.69 -6.26 22.89
CA VAL A 242 -10.26 -7.68 22.96
C VAL A 242 -10.69 -8.47 21.73
N ILE A 243 -11.94 -8.25 21.30
CA ILE A 243 -12.51 -8.80 20.07
C ILE A 243 -12.08 -7.92 18.91
N GLY A 244 -11.44 -8.50 17.90
CA GLY A 244 -10.91 -7.78 16.74
C GLY A 244 -10.63 -8.75 15.60
N GLY A 245 -9.94 -8.28 14.55
CA GLY A 245 -9.74 -9.09 13.35
C GLY A 245 -11.06 -9.48 12.68
N PRO A 246 -11.06 -10.51 11.82
CA PRO A 246 -12.24 -10.87 11.03
C PRO A 246 -13.48 -11.27 11.86
N HIS A 247 -13.29 -11.57 13.14
CA HIS A 247 -14.40 -11.80 14.06
C HIS A 247 -15.07 -10.49 14.53
N GLY A 248 -14.28 -9.44 14.73
CA GLY A 248 -14.80 -8.13 15.15
C GLY A 248 -15.34 -7.28 14.00
N ASP A 249 -14.83 -7.47 12.78
CA ASP A 249 -15.26 -6.73 11.58
C ASP A 249 -15.00 -7.56 10.31
N THR A 250 -15.84 -7.43 9.30
CA THR A 250 -15.68 -8.14 8.02
C THR A 250 -14.69 -7.38 7.15
N GLY A 251 -13.70 -8.10 6.59
CA GLY A 251 -12.66 -7.54 5.74
C GLY A 251 -12.85 -7.86 4.27
N LEU A 252 -12.65 -6.89 3.38
CA LEU A 252 -12.69 -7.08 1.94
C LEU A 252 -11.44 -6.46 1.28
N THR A 253 -10.96 -7.12 0.23
CA THR A 253 -9.90 -6.60 -0.64
C THR A 253 -10.29 -5.22 -1.17
N GLY A 254 -9.32 -4.30 -1.22
CA GLY A 254 -9.51 -2.98 -1.82
C GLY A 254 -10.36 -2.00 -1.00
N ARG A 255 -10.57 -2.25 0.30
CA ARG A 255 -11.30 -1.30 1.20
C ARG A 255 -10.42 -0.33 1.96
N LYS A 256 -9.11 -0.30 1.65
CA LYS A 256 -8.12 0.58 2.28
C LYS A 256 -7.32 1.43 1.28
N ILE A 257 -7.92 1.76 0.13
CA ILE A 257 -7.28 2.47 -0.99
C ILE A 257 -6.60 3.81 -0.63
N ILE A 258 -7.14 4.56 0.35
CA ILE A 258 -6.54 5.83 0.80
C ILE A 258 -5.32 5.57 1.71
N VAL A 259 -5.39 4.53 2.55
CA VAL A 259 -4.26 4.06 3.36
C VAL A 259 -3.15 3.48 2.48
N ASP A 260 -3.52 2.88 1.34
CA ASP A 260 -2.57 2.31 0.39
C ASP A 260 -1.80 3.34 -0.44
N THR A 261 -2.33 4.56 -0.51
CA THR A 261 -1.80 5.63 -1.35
C THR A 261 -1.20 6.75 -0.50
N TYR A 262 -1.95 7.84 -0.30
CA TYR A 262 -1.40 9.12 0.15
C TYR A 262 -2.17 9.69 1.35
N GLY A 263 -3.04 8.91 1.99
CA GLY A 263 -3.62 9.26 3.28
C GLY A 263 -4.53 10.49 3.24
N GLY A 264 -5.13 10.75 2.07
CA GLY A 264 -6.00 11.89 1.81
C GLY A 264 -5.32 13.07 1.12
N LYS A 265 -3.98 13.11 1.03
CA LYS A 265 -3.27 14.09 0.18
C LYS A 265 -3.29 13.66 -1.28
N GLY A 266 -3.11 14.63 -2.19
CA GLY A 266 -3.23 14.37 -3.62
C GLY A 266 -4.65 14.02 -4.02
N ALA A 267 -4.84 12.91 -4.73
CA ALA A 267 -6.15 12.43 -5.16
C ALA A 267 -6.14 10.90 -5.34
N HIS A 268 -7.33 10.32 -5.52
CA HIS A 268 -7.50 8.89 -5.75
C HIS A 268 -8.57 8.65 -6.83
N GLY A 269 -8.34 7.67 -7.71
CA GLY A 269 -9.21 7.39 -8.86
C GLY A 269 -10.26 6.30 -8.64
N GLY A 270 -10.21 5.62 -7.49
CA GLY A 270 -11.19 4.62 -7.04
C GLY A 270 -10.74 3.18 -7.22
N GLY A 271 -9.79 2.91 -8.12
CA GLY A 271 -9.27 1.56 -8.36
C GLY A 271 -8.47 1.02 -7.17
N ALA A 272 -8.84 -0.16 -6.67
CA ALA A 272 -8.05 -0.91 -5.69
C ALA A 272 -6.80 -1.54 -6.33
N PHE A 273 -5.77 -1.80 -5.49
CA PHE A 273 -4.53 -2.41 -5.94
C PHE A 273 -4.53 -3.92 -5.78
N SER A 274 -4.62 -4.45 -4.55
CA SER A 274 -4.43 -5.86 -4.20
C SER A 274 -5.30 -6.82 -5.01
N GLY A 275 -4.77 -8.01 -5.32
CA GLY A 275 -5.48 -9.02 -6.13
C GLY A 275 -5.48 -8.83 -7.64
N LYS A 276 -4.82 -7.79 -8.17
CA LYS A 276 -4.83 -7.48 -9.61
C LYS A 276 -3.46 -7.65 -10.26
N ASP A 277 -3.37 -8.36 -11.39
CA ASP A 277 -2.12 -8.45 -12.15
C ASP A 277 -1.77 -7.12 -12.86
N PRO A 278 -0.52 -6.95 -13.33
CA PRO A 278 -0.03 -5.68 -13.89
C PRO A 278 -0.78 -5.12 -15.11
N SER A 279 -1.56 -5.94 -15.82
CA SER A 279 -2.36 -5.45 -16.95
C SER A 279 -3.57 -4.63 -16.53
N LYS A 280 -3.95 -4.70 -15.25
CA LYS A 280 -4.98 -3.84 -14.66
C LYS A 280 -4.37 -2.50 -14.33
N VAL A 281 -4.74 -1.48 -15.10
CA VAL A 281 -4.16 -0.13 -15.01
C VAL A 281 -4.39 0.53 -13.66
N ASP A 282 -5.41 0.12 -12.90
CA ASP A 282 -5.63 0.55 -11.51
C ASP A 282 -4.37 0.44 -10.65
N ARG A 283 -3.60 -0.64 -10.82
CA ARG A 283 -2.35 -0.86 -10.11
C ARG A 283 -1.15 -0.29 -10.88
N SER A 284 -0.96 -0.74 -12.12
CA SER A 284 0.28 -0.43 -12.86
C SER A 284 0.39 1.05 -13.20
N ALA A 285 -0.69 1.71 -13.59
CA ALA A 285 -0.68 3.14 -13.89
C ALA A 285 -0.62 4.02 -12.64
N ALA A 286 -1.19 3.57 -11.50
CA ALA A 286 -0.98 4.23 -10.21
C ALA A 286 0.50 4.19 -9.78
N TYR A 287 1.16 3.04 -9.94
CA TYR A 287 2.60 2.94 -9.69
C TYR A 287 3.42 3.79 -10.67
N ALA A 288 3.05 3.80 -11.94
CA ALA A 288 3.73 4.61 -12.96
C ALA A 288 3.61 6.12 -12.67
N THR A 289 2.41 6.59 -12.31
CA THR A 289 2.21 8.00 -11.96
C THR A 289 2.95 8.37 -10.67
N ARG A 290 3.02 7.49 -9.67
CA ARG A 290 3.88 7.67 -8.49
C ARG A 290 5.35 7.81 -8.89
N HIS A 291 5.85 6.94 -9.76
CA HIS A 291 7.22 6.99 -10.27
C HIS A 291 7.53 8.33 -10.94
N ILE A 292 6.60 8.85 -11.75
CA ILE A 292 6.71 10.17 -12.39
C ILE A 292 6.76 11.27 -11.32
N ALA A 293 5.74 11.37 -10.45
CA ALA A 293 5.63 12.43 -9.45
C ALA A 293 6.89 12.47 -8.56
N LYS A 294 7.33 11.30 -8.08
CA LYS A 294 8.53 11.17 -7.24
C LYS A 294 9.79 11.65 -7.97
N ASN A 295 9.98 11.26 -9.23
CA ASN A 295 11.15 11.69 -10.00
C ASN A 295 11.12 13.19 -10.34
N LEU A 296 9.93 13.79 -10.53
CA LEU A 296 9.80 15.23 -10.75
C LEU A 296 10.20 16.04 -9.50
N VAL A 297 9.69 15.66 -8.32
CA VAL A 297 10.06 16.33 -7.06
C VAL A 297 11.54 16.12 -6.74
N ALA A 298 12.04 14.89 -6.87
CA ALA A 298 13.45 14.58 -6.63
C ALA A 298 14.41 15.28 -7.59
N ALA A 299 13.99 15.53 -8.84
CA ALA A 299 14.78 16.29 -9.81
C ALA A 299 14.77 17.80 -9.55
N GLY A 300 13.89 18.29 -8.66
CA GLY A 300 13.75 19.70 -8.35
C GLY A 300 12.83 20.47 -9.31
N VAL A 301 11.92 19.78 -10.01
CA VAL A 301 10.93 20.44 -10.89
C VAL A 301 9.91 21.23 -10.07
N ALA A 302 9.49 20.69 -8.92
CA ALA A 302 8.54 21.28 -7.99
C ALA A 302 8.73 20.68 -6.59
N ASP A 303 8.16 21.29 -5.55
CA ASP A 303 8.18 20.73 -4.18
C ASP A 303 7.05 19.74 -3.92
N GLU A 304 5.92 19.89 -4.63
CA GLU A 304 4.73 19.06 -4.55
C GLU A 304 4.18 18.84 -5.96
N VAL A 305 3.87 17.58 -6.31
CA VAL A 305 3.37 17.22 -7.64
C VAL A 305 2.28 16.16 -7.52
N LEU A 306 1.15 16.43 -8.18
CA LEU A 306 0.14 15.44 -8.54
C LEU A 306 0.21 15.16 -10.04
N VAL A 307 0.20 13.88 -10.41
CA VAL A 307 0.11 13.39 -11.79
C VAL A 307 -1.17 12.58 -11.91
N GLN A 308 -2.00 12.88 -12.89
CA GLN A 308 -3.17 12.08 -13.23
C GLN A 308 -2.97 11.45 -14.61
N VAL A 309 -3.40 10.21 -14.76
CA VAL A 309 -3.53 9.53 -16.05
C VAL A 309 -4.92 8.90 -16.16
N SER A 310 -5.49 8.83 -17.36
CA SER A 310 -6.74 8.11 -17.61
C SER A 310 -6.65 7.20 -18.82
N TYR A 311 -7.46 6.14 -18.83
CA TYR A 311 -7.53 5.15 -19.92
C TYR A 311 -8.97 4.84 -20.30
N ALA A 312 -9.15 4.48 -21.57
CA ALA A 312 -10.33 3.77 -22.06
C ALA A 312 -10.02 2.27 -22.21
N ILE A 313 -11.00 1.42 -21.91
CA ILE A 313 -10.85 -0.03 -21.99
C ILE A 313 -10.40 -0.48 -23.39
N GLY A 314 -9.42 -1.38 -23.45
CA GLY A 314 -8.87 -1.92 -24.70
C GLY A 314 -8.02 -0.94 -25.51
N VAL A 315 -7.84 0.31 -25.07
CA VAL A 315 -6.99 1.31 -25.73
C VAL A 315 -5.63 1.38 -25.02
N ALA A 316 -4.54 1.29 -25.79
CA ALA A 316 -3.20 1.33 -25.22
C ALA A 316 -2.77 2.74 -24.79
N GLN A 317 -3.14 3.75 -25.58
CA GLN A 317 -2.79 5.14 -25.29
C GLN A 317 -3.68 5.71 -24.17
N PRO A 318 -3.09 6.45 -23.22
CA PRO A 318 -3.89 7.21 -22.25
C PRO A 318 -4.84 8.19 -22.95
N THR A 319 -6.03 8.36 -22.38
CA THR A 319 -6.99 9.40 -22.81
C THR A 319 -6.59 10.79 -22.30
N SER A 320 -5.85 10.86 -21.19
CA SER A 320 -5.25 12.11 -20.71
C SER A 320 -4.03 11.85 -19.82
N ILE A 321 -3.13 12.84 -19.79
CA ILE A 321 -2.12 13.01 -18.74
C ILE A 321 -2.22 14.45 -18.25
N ASN A 322 -2.33 14.63 -16.93
CA ASN A 322 -2.38 15.94 -16.28
C ASN A 322 -1.32 16.01 -15.16
N VAL A 323 -0.73 17.18 -14.99
CA VAL A 323 0.19 17.49 -13.88
C VAL A 323 -0.35 18.71 -13.15
N ASN A 324 -0.27 18.71 -11.82
CA ASN A 324 -0.55 19.85 -10.97
C ASN A 324 0.60 20.01 -9.96
N THR A 325 1.27 21.17 -9.96
CA THR A 325 2.40 21.45 -9.06
C THR A 325 2.00 22.22 -7.80
N TYR A 326 0.71 22.51 -7.64
CA TYR A 326 0.15 23.31 -6.54
C TYR A 326 0.85 24.67 -6.37
N GLY A 327 1.33 25.25 -7.48
CA GLY A 327 2.08 26.50 -7.47
C GLY A 327 3.51 26.40 -6.93
N THR A 328 4.04 25.18 -6.74
CA THR A 328 5.38 24.93 -6.21
C THR A 328 6.45 24.66 -7.29
N ALA A 329 6.10 24.86 -8.57
CA ALA A 329 7.03 24.70 -9.69
C ALA A 329 8.26 25.62 -9.54
N LYS A 330 9.44 25.05 -9.78
CA LYS A 330 10.74 25.73 -9.77
C LYS A 330 11.31 25.96 -11.18
N VAL A 331 10.51 25.62 -12.18
CA VAL A 331 10.79 25.82 -13.60
C VAL A 331 9.85 26.90 -14.14
N ASN A 332 10.31 27.68 -15.11
CA ASN A 332 9.48 28.70 -15.76
C ASN A 332 8.56 28.07 -16.83
N LEU A 333 7.71 27.12 -16.41
CA LEU A 333 6.78 26.39 -17.25
C LEU A 333 5.43 26.28 -16.53
N THR A 334 4.34 26.32 -17.29
CA THR A 334 3.02 26.02 -16.75
C THR A 334 2.86 24.51 -16.50
N ASP A 335 1.95 24.15 -15.61
CA ASP A 335 1.58 22.75 -15.35
C ASP A 335 1.24 21.97 -16.63
N GLY A 336 0.57 22.61 -17.59
CA GLY A 336 0.28 22.02 -18.91
C GLY A 336 1.53 21.77 -19.76
N GLN A 337 2.52 22.67 -19.72
CA GLN A 337 3.81 22.47 -20.40
C GLN A 337 4.64 21.37 -19.74
N ILE A 338 4.61 21.30 -18.40
CA ILE A 338 5.24 20.22 -17.63
C ILE A 338 4.61 18.88 -18.03
N ALA A 339 3.27 18.79 -18.12
CA ALA A 339 2.57 17.60 -18.57
C ALA A 339 3.00 17.15 -19.98
N LYS A 340 3.19 18.08 -20.93
CA LYS A 340 3.68 17.75 -22.28
C LYS A 340 5.10 17.18 -22.31
N ILE A 341 5.99 17.66 -21.43
CA ILE A 341 7.33 17.06 -21.29
C ILE A 341 7.23 15.65 -20.68
N VAL A 342 6.36 15.47 -19.68
CA VAL A 342 6.12 14.16 -19.05
C VAL A 342 5.59 13.14 -20.07
N GLU A 343 4.64 13.52 -20.93
CA GLU A 343 4.11 12.68 -22.01
C GLU A 343 5.21 12.13 -22.94
N GLY A 344 6.21 12.95 -23.27
CA GLY A 344 7.35 12.55 -24.12
C GLY A 344 8.42 11.74 -23.38
N LEU A 345 8.51 11.85 -22.05
CA LEU A 345 9.56 11.24 -21.25
C LEU A 345 9.18 9.88 -20.68
N PHE A 346 7.91 9.70 -20.34
CA PHE A 346 7.37 8.49 -19.73
C PHE A 346 6.32 7.87 -20.63
N ASP A 347 6.64 6.74 -21.26
CA ASP A 347 5.64 5.96 -21.97
C ASP A 347 4.65 5.38 -20.95
N MET A 348 3.38 5.76 -21.10
CA MET A 348 2.28 5.40 -20.23
C MET A 348 1.37 4.33 -20.84
N ARG A 349 1.76 3.69 -21.94
CA ARG A 349 1.02 2.53 -22.44
C ARG A 349 1.22 1.34 -21.48
N PRO A 350 0.19 0.51 -21.20
CA PRO A 350 0.26 -0.56 -20.19
C PRO A 350 1.48 -1.46 -20.33
N TYR A 351 1.78 -1.93 -21.55
CA TYR A 351 2.94 -2.78 -21.81
C TYR A 351 4.26 -2.12 -21.38
N PHE A 352 4.48 -0.85 -21.72
CA PHE A 352 5.72 -0.15 -21.42
C PHE A 352 5.86 0.18 -19.93
N ILE A 353 4.74 0.40 -19.24
CA ILE A 353 4.72 0.49 -17.77
C ILE A 353 5.20 -0.83 -17.16
N GLU A 354 4.62 -1.94 -17.58
CA GLU A 354 4.97 -3.27 -17.08
C GLU A 354 6.46 -3.57 -17.27
N GLN A 355 7.02 -3.24 -18.45
CA GLN A 355 8.44 -3.43 -18.75
C GLN A 355 9.35 -2.50 -17.94
N ARG A 356 9.05 -1.19 -17.91
CA ARG A 356 9.84 -0.19 -17.18
C ARG A 356 9.94 -0.52 -15.70
N LEU A 357 8.83 -0.95 -15.11
CA LEU A 357 8.72 -1.23 -13.68
C LEU A 357 8.87 -2.72 -13.34
N LYS A 358 9.14 -3.60 -14.32
CA LYS A 358 9.33 -5.05 -14.13
C LYS A 358 8.19 -5.72 -13.36
N LEU A 359 6.95 -5.35 -13.66
CA LEU A 359 5.79 -5.70 -12.83
C LEU A 359 5.36 -7.18 -12.97
N ARG A 360 5.79 -7.89 -14.01
CA ARG A 360 5.54 -9.34 -14.16
C ARG A 360 6.51 -10.15 -13.29
N SER A 361 6.51 -9.87 -11.98
CA SER A 361 7.36 -10.46 -10.94
C SER A 361 6.58 -10.58 -9.63
N PRO A 362 6.87 -11.57 -8.78
CA PRO A 362 6.11 -11.80 -7.54
C PRO A 362 6.57 -10.86 -6.40
N ILE A 363 6.13 -9.60 -6.45
CA ILE A 363 6.59 -8.49 -5.59
C ILE A 363 5.49 -7.82 -4.77
N TYR A 364 4.28 -8.39 -4.74
CA TYR A 364 3.06 -7.67 -4.31
C TYR A 364 2.69 -7.90 -2.86
N SER A 365 3.02 -9.04 -2.26
CA SER A 365 2.70 -9.32 -0.85
C SER A 365 3.27 -8.26 0.11
N GLU A 366 4.41 -7.67 -0.22
CA GLU A 366 5.06 -6.63 0.56
C GLU A 366 4.35 -5.27 0.49
N THR A 367 3.48 -5.09 -0.51
CA THR A 367 2.70 -3.86 -0.78
C THR A 367 1.37 -3.84 -0.03
N ALA A 368 0.79 -5.01 0.23
CA ALA A 368 -0.58 -5.16 0.73
C ALA A 368 -0.83 -4.59 2.14
N ALA A 369 0.21 -4.21 2.89
CA ALA A 369 0.10 -3.51 4.16
C ALA A 369 1.18 -2.43 4.31
N TYR A 370 0.83 -1.38 5.07
CA TYR A 370 1.70 -0.23 5.35
C TYR A 370 2.11 0.59 4.11
N GLY A 371 1.17 0.74 3.18
CA GLY A 371 1.31 1.61 2.00
C GLY A 371 2.07 0.96 0.85
N HIS A 372 1.57 1.21 -0.38
CA HIS A 372 2.24 0.80 -1.61
C HIS A 372 3.37 1.77 -2.01
N MET A 373 3.31 3.00 -1.50
CA MET A 373 4.20 4.11 -1.84
C MET A 373 5.13 4.46 -0.68
N GLY A 374 6.26 5.11 -0.97
CA GLY A 374 7.23 5.53 0.06
C GLY A 374 8.03 4.39 0.69
N ARG A 375 8.09 3.24 0.01
CA ARG A 375 8.84 2.06 0.44
C ARG A 375 10.19 1.99 -0.27
N LYS A 376 11.22 1.53 0.43
CA LYS A 376 12.55 1.38 -0.16
C LYS A 376 12.53 0.29 -1.23
N SER A 377 13.05 0.61 -2.42
CA SER A 377 13.32 -0.41 -3.44
C SER A 377 14.55 -1.22 -3.06
N GLU A 378 14.41 -2.55 -3.06
CA GLU A 378 15.48 -3.47 -2.69
C GLU A 378 15.35 -4.81 -3.41
N VAL A 379 16.48 -5.50 -3.57
CA VAL A 379 16.52 -6.80 -4.22
C VAL A 379 16.52 -7.91 -3.17
N VAL A 380 15.56 -8.82 -3.26
CA VAL A 380 15.39 -9.94 -2.34
C VAL A 380 15.23 -11.25 -3.11
N THR A 381 15.47 -12.37 -2.43
CA THR A 381 15.12 -13.70 -2.93
C THR A 381 13.87 -14.18 -2.20
N LYS A 382 12.83 -14.54 -2.95
CA LYS A 382 11.59 -15.11 -2.42
C LYS A 382 11.49 -16.58 -2.81
N THR A 383 10.97 -17.40 -1.90
CA THR A 383 10.77 -18.84 -2.10
C THR A 383 9.28 -19.13 -2.22
N PHE A 384 8.90 -19.82 -3.28
CA PHE A 384 7.52 -20.26 -3.55
C PHE A 384 7.47 -21.78 -3.57
N LYS A 385 6.33 -22.36 -3.22
CA LYS A 385 6.13 -23.81 -3.19
C LYS A 385 4.92 -24.20 -4.02
N THR A 386 5.07 -25.24 -4.83
CA THR A 386 3.94 -25.89 -5.50
C THR A 386 3.24 -26.86 -4.55
N PRO A 387 2.01 -27.32 -4.88
CA PRO A 387 1.29 -28.31 -4.07
C PRO A 387 2.04 -29.65 -3.91
N ASP A 388 2.87 -30.05 -4.88
CA ASP A 388 3.73 -31.24 -4.80
C ASP A 388 5.06 -30.98 -4.04
N GLY A 389 5.21 -29.82 -3.40
CA GLY A 389 6.33 -29.50 -2.53
C GLY A 389 7.60 -28.99 -3.22
N LYS A 390 7.58 -28.77 -4.54
CA LYS A 390 8.74 -28.21 -5.25
C LYS A 390 8.92 -26.74 -4.91
N GLU A 391 10.13 -26.38 -4.52
CA GLU A 391 10.50 -25.00 -4.22
C GLU A 391 11.02 -24.27 -5.46
N LYS A 392 10.62 -23.00 -5.62
CA LYS A 392 11.16 -22.09 -6.62
C LYS A 392 11.65 -20.82 -5.94
N ASN A 393 12.95 -20.57 -6.07
CA ASN A 393 13.57 -19.31 -5.62
C ASN A 393 13.55 -18.29 -6.76
N VAL A 394 13.02 -17.11 -6.49
CA VAL A 394 12.91 -16.02 -7.45
C VAL A 394 13.59 -14.79 -6.86
N LYS A 395 14.60 -14.27 -7.56
CA LYS A 395 15.23 -12.99 -7.22
C LYS A 395 14.40 -11.86 -7.82
N VAL A 396 13.91 -10.96 -6.98
CA VAL A 396 13.02 -9.86 -7.38
C VAL A 396 13.50 -8.52 -6.85
N GLU A 397 13.16 -7.44 -7.55
CA GLU A 397 13.38 -6.05 -7.12
C GLU A 397 12.03 -5.50 -6.65
N LEU A 398 11.89 -5.21 -5.35
CA LEU A 398 10.67 -4.69 -4.76
C LEU A 398 10.52 -3.19 -5.02
N PHE A 399 9.28 -2.70 -5.06
CA PHE A 399 8.92 -1.27 -5.13
C PHE A 399 9.66 -0.51 -6.24
N THR A 400 9.74 -1.07 -7.45
CA THR A 400 10.48 -0.48 -8.58
C THR A 400 10.00 0.92 -8.97
N TRP A 401 8.75 1.27 -8.66
CA TRP A 401 8.20 2.63 -8.87
C TRP A 401 8.72 3.68 -7.89
N GLU A 402 9.38 3.27 -6.80
CA GLU A 402 9.98 4.20 -5.84
C GLU A 402 11.40 4.62 -6.23
N LYS A 403 11.93 4.12 -7.36
CA LYS A 403 13.27 4.44 -7.85
C LYS A 403 13.36 5.85 -8.41
N LEU A 404 14.52 6.47 -8.21
CA LEU A 404 14.89 7.79 -8.72
C LEU A 404 15.76 7.70 -10.00
N ASP A 405 15.57 6.64 -10.78
CA ASP A 405 16.36 6.31 -11.96
C ASP A 405 16.05 7.20 -13.18
N TYR A 406 15.00 8.04 -13.10
CA TYR A 406 14.65 9.02 -14.12
C TYR A 406 15.10 10.43 -13.77
N VAL A 407 15.63 10.69 -12.57
CA VAL A 407 16.04 12.04 -12.14
C VAL A 407 16.98 12.71 -13.15
N THR A 408 18.01 12.02 -13.65
CA THR A 408 18.93 12.59 -14.64
C THR A 408 18.23 12.93 -15.96
N LYS A 409 17.30 12.08 -16.41
CA LYS A 409 16.54 12.32 -17.64
C LYS A 409 15.56 13.48 -17.47
N VAL A 410 14.90 13.55 -16.32
CA VAL A 410 14.02 14.67 -15.94
C VAL A 410 14.83 15.96 -15.90
N LYS A 411 15.94 16.01 -15.16
CA LYS A 411 16.80 17.20 -15.10
C LYS A 411 17.21 17.69 -16.49
N LYS A 412 17.64 16.78 -17.37
CA LYS A 412 17.95 17.10 -18.77
C LYS A 412 16.75 17.68 -19.52
N ALA A 413 15.58 17.08 -19.39
CA ALA A 413 14.36 17.53 -20.07
C ALA A 413 13.88 18.91 -19.59
N PHE A 414 14.13 19.26 -18.33
CA PHE A 414 13.74 20.54 -17.73
C PHE A 414 14.88 21.58 -17.64
N GLY A 415 16.08 21.27 -18.14
CA GLY A 415 17.24 22.17 -18.07
C GLY A 415 17.77 22.41 -16.66
N LEU A 416 17.54 21.48 -15.73
CA LEU A 416 17.98 21.55 -14.34
C LEU A 416 19.40 20.97 -14.18
N LYS A 417 20.16 21.51 -13.23
CA LYS A 417 21.54 21.07 -12.91
C LYS A 417 21.58 19.80 -12.08
#